data_AF-A0A2E5M6V6-F1
#
_entry.id   AF-A0A2E5M6V6-F1
#
_cell.length_a   1.000
_cell.length_b   1.000
_cell.length_c   1.000
_cell.angle_alpha   90.00
_cell.angle_beta   90.00
_cell.angle_gamma   90.00
#
_symmetry.space_group_name_H-M   'P 1'
#
loop_
_entity.id
_entity.type
_entity.pdbx_description
1 polymer ?
#
loop_
_entity_poly.entity_id
_entity_poly.type
_entity_poly.pdbx_seq_one_letter_code
_entity_poly.pdbx_strand_id
1 'polypeptide(L)'
;MIRLVFALRKKPGLSLEQFQDYWRSKHGPLVASFAEDMNVLRYVQTHTIDDGSNEAAQQARGDMEAHYDGVAELWWWSEAELEAALGSAAGQAAGAVLLEDEKQFIDLPQSPLWFAYEYPQVNPAPENVVARVKSNVVRVFFPLRHKQELSEEQARHYWLTHHGPIVRSHAEATRTLCYRQVHRANSVLDAQLQAQRGTEVESYLGHAEAWVDRGQAPRTEEARRANAAFIEDEHNFIDMQRSTFLFGKEHTFIDRR
;
A
#
# COMPACT_ATOMS: atom_id res chain seq x y z
N MET A 1 1.63 -7.60 -14.00
CA MET A 1 2.66 -7.54 -12.94
C MET A 1 2.04 -7.98 -11.64
N ILE A 2 2.74 -8.82 -10.91
CA ILE A 2 2.43 -9.13 -9.51
C ILE A 2 3.28 -8.21 -8.63
N ARG A 3 2.78 -7.86 -7.44
CA ARG A 3 3.57 -7.07 -6.49
C ARG A 3 3.41 -7.55 -5.07
N LEU A 4 4.47 -7.43 -4.29
CA LEU A 4 4.46 -7.55 -2.84
C LEU A 4 4.03 -6.22 -2.25
N VAL A 5 3.16 -6.27 -1.26
CA VAL A 5 2.76 -5.14 -0.42
C VAL A 5 3.14 -5.51 1.00
N PHE A 6 3.90 -4.65 1.68
CA PHE A 6 4.34 -4.88 3.05
C PHE A 6 4.01 -3.65 3.90
N ALA A 7 2.96 -3.75 4.72
CA ALA A 7 2.53 -2.67 5.59
C ALA A 7 3.32 -2.74 6.91
N LEU A 8 4.14 -1.73 7.18
CA LEU A 8 5.20 -1.80 8.17
C LEU A 8 4.81 -1.11 9.47
N ARG A 9 5.02 -1.82 10.58
CA ARG A 9 5.16 -1.25 11.92
C ARG A 9 6.64 -1.11 12.23
N LYS A 10 7.02 0.06 12.74
CA LYS A 10 8.37 0.25 13.27
C LYS A 10 8.56 -0.58 14.53
N LYS A 11 9.77 -1.08 14.73
CA LYS A 11 10.14 -1.81 15.95
C LYS A 11 9.87 -0.97 17.20
N PRO A 12 9.35 -1.57 18.30
CA PRO A 12 9.19 -0.87 19.57
C PRO A 12 10.50 -0.22 20.03
N GLY A 13 10.42 1.03 20.49
CA GLY A 13 11.57 1.80 20.93
C GLY A 13 12.20 2.71 19.87
N LEU A 14 11.88 2.54 18.58
CA LEU A 14 12.27 3.50 17.54
C LEU A 14 11.26 4.66 17.45
N SER A 15 11.75 5.87 17.22
CA SER A 15 10.91 6.96 16.73
C SER A 15 10.53 6.72 15.26
N LEU A 16 9.47 7.39 14.79
CA LEU A 16 9.10 7.33 13.36
C LEU A 16 10.24 7.84 12.47
N GLU A 17 10.89 8.92 12.87
CA GLU A 17 12.04 9.50 12.15
C GLU A 17 13.21 8.51 12.05
N GLN A 18 13.57 7.83 13.15
CA GLN A 18 14.65 6.84 13.15
C GLN A 18 14.34 5.65 12.24
N PHE A 19 13.09 5.17 12.28
CA PHE A 19 12.60 4.12 11.40
C PHE A 19 12.71 4.53 9.92
N GLN A 20 12.18 5.71 9.58
CA GLN A 20 12.18 6.22 8.20
C GLN A 20 13.60 6.49 7.70
N ASP A 21 14.48 7.08 8.52
CA ASP A 21 15.87 7.35 8.14
C ASP A 21 16.64 6.06 7.88
N TYR A 22 16.55 5.06 8.77
CA TYR A 22 17.19 3.76 8.56
C TYR A 22 16.65 3.08 7.31
N TRP A 23 15.32 3.03 7.18
CA TRP A 23 14.65 2.36 6.08
C TRP A 23 15.03 2.98 4.73
N ARG A 24 15.13 4.31 4.65
CA ARG A 24 15.52 5.01 3.42
C ARG A 24 17.01 4.96 3.14
N SER A 25 17.86 5.18 4.14
CA SER A 25 19.30 5.40 3.93
C SER A 25 20.14 4.12 3.97
N LYS A 26 19.62 3.03 4.58
CA LYS A 26 20.31 1.74 4.72
C LYS A 26 19.59 0.63 3.98
N HIS A 27 18.35 0.34 4.39
CA HIS A 27 17.60 -0.79 3.85
C HIS A 27 17.22 -0.56 2.37
N GLY A 28 16.83 0.67 2.01
CA GLY A 28 16.49 1.06 0.64
C GLY A 28 17.59 0.72 -0.38
N PRO A 29 18.82 1.24 -0.20
CA PRO A 29 19.97 0.89 -1.03
C PRO A 29 20.35 -0.60 -0.96
N LEU A 30 20.18 -1.26 0.19
CA LEU A 30 20.46 -2.69 0.32
C LEU A 30 19.54 -3.53 -0.58
N VAL A 31 18.23 -3.29 -0.55
CA VAL A 31 17.28 -3.95 -1.47
C VAL A 31 17.64 -3.64 -2.93
N ALA A 32 17.99 -2.39 -3.25
CA ALA A 32 18.40 -2.00 -4.59
C ALA A 32 19.65 -2.77 -5.08
N SER A 33 20.58 -3.09 -4.18
CA SER A 33 21.77 -3.85 -4.53
C SER A 33 21.48 -5.31 -4.93
N PHE A 34 20.36 -5.87 -4.46
CA PHE A 34 19.89 -7.22 -4.82
C PHE A 34 18.82 -7.23 -5.93
N ALA A 35 18.59 -6.10 -6.60
CA ALA A 35 17.52 -5.96 -7.59
C ALA A 35 17.65 -6.94 -8.78
N GLU A 36 18.87 -7.30 -9.17
CA GLU A 36 19.11 -8.29 -10.22
C GLU A 36 18.92 -9.71 -9.71
N ASP A 37 19.50 -10.05 -8.56
CA ASP A 37 19.38 -11.37 -7.92
C ASP A 37 17.94 -11.76 -7.62
N MET A 38 17.10 -10.78 -7.27
CA MET A 38 15.68 -10.97 -6.95
C MET A 38 14.75 -10.60 -8.11
N ASN A 39 15.27 -10.26 -9.29
CA ASN A 39 14.51 -9.84 -10.47
C ASN A 39 13.44 -8.75 -10.18
N VAL A 40 13.78 -7.77 -9.34
CA VAL A 40 12.86 -6.70 -8.94
C VAL A 40 12.78 -5.64 -10.04
N LEU A 41 11.57 -5.36 -10.52
CA LEU A 41 11.31 -4.33 -11.55
C LEU A 41 11.16 -2.94 -10.95
N ARG A 42 10.56 -2.86 -9.77
CA ARG A 42 10.28 -1.61 -9.08
C ARG A 42 10.35 -1.86 -7.58
N TYR A 43 10.88 -0.87 -6.86
CA TYR A 43 10.82 -0.82 -5.41
C TYR A 43 10.51 0.59 -4.95
N VAL A 44 9.41 0.74 -4.23
CA VAL A 44 8.93 1.99 -3.65
C VAL A 44 8.74 1.81 -2.15
N GLN A 45 9.23 2.77 -1.39
CA GLN A 45 8.84 2.97 0.00
C GLN A 45 7.87 4.14 0.08
N THR A 46 6.78 3.97 0.80
CA THR A 46 5.87 5.06 1.17
C THR A 46 5.98 5.28 2.67
N HIS A 47 6.51 6.43 3.06
CA HIS A 47 6.71 6.82 4.45
C HIS A 47 5.49 7.60 4.92
N THR A 48 4.88 7.16 6.02
CA THR A 48 3.70 7.82 6.59
C THR A 48 4.05 9.24 7.02
N ILE A 49 3.15 10.19 6.72
CA ILE A 49 3.25 11.58 7.17
C ILE A 49 2.60 11.67 8.56
N ASP A 50 3.25 12.36 9.50
CA ASP A 50 2.76 12.59 10.86
C ASP A 50 2.41 14.08 11.05
N ASP A 51 1.27 14.50 10.47
CA ASP A 51 0.80 15.90 10.49
C ASP A 51 -0.67 16.05 10.94
N GLY A 52 -1.25 15.01 11.56
CA GLY A 52 -2.64 14.97 11.99
C GLY A 52 -3.66 14.63 10.88
N SER A 53 -3.24 14.54 9.62
CA SER A 53 -4.15 14.27 8.51
C SER A 53 -4.65 12.83 8.45
N ASN A 54 -3.88 11.87 8.96
CA ASN A 54 -4.32 10.47 9.00
C ASN A 54 -5.47 10.30 9.97
N GLU A 55 -5.33 10.86 11.17
CA GLU A 55 -6.35 10.83 12.23
C GLU A 55 -7.63 11.50 11.75
N ALA A 56 -7.54 12.65 11.08
CA ALA A 56 -8.69 13.32 10.49
C ALA A 56 -9.38 12.46 9.41
N ALA A 57 -8.61 11.79 8.55
CA ALA A 57 -9.14 10.92 7.51
C ALA A 57 -9.76 9.62 8.05
N GLN A 58 -9.21 9.09 9.15
CA GLN A 58 -9.77 7.95 9.87
C GLN A 58 -11.08 8.34 10.56
N GLN A 59 -11.10 9.45 11.31
CA GLN A 59 -12.30 9.95 11.98
C GLN A 59 -13.47 10.20 11.02
N ALA A 60 -13.19 10.67 9.80
CA ALA A 60 -14.21 10.84 8.77
C ALA A 60 -14.90 9.53 8.35
N ARG A 61 -14.27 8.38 8.60
CA ARG A 61 -14.76 7.02 8.32
C ARG A 61 -15.19 6.26 9.58
N GLY A 62 -15.10 6.88 10.76
CA GLY A 62 -15.40 6.25 12.05
C GLY A 62 -14.18 5.63 12.72
N ASP A 63 -14.42 4.65 13.59
CA ASP A 63 -13.36 3.97 14.32
C ASP A 63 -12.59 3.04 13.37
N MET A 64 -11.26 3.19 13.33
CA MET A 64 -10.34 2.43 12.48
C MET A 64 -9.12 1.95 13.27
N GLU A 65 -8.43 0.93 12.77
CA GLU A 65 -7.14 0.51 13.32
C GLU A 65 -6.11 1.64 13.14
N ALA A 66 -5.13 1.72 14.05
CA ALA A 66 -4.02 2.66 13.91
C ALA A 66 -3.35 2.52 12.53
N HIS A 67 -2.95 3.62 11.91
CA HIS A 67 -2.25 3.56 10.63
C HIS A 67 -0.84 2.99 10.76
N TYR A 68 -0.31 2.39 9.70
CA TYR A 68 1.07 1.89 9.66
C TYR A 68 2.11 3.03 9.60
N ASP A 69 3.37 2.72 9.91
CA ASP A 69 4.50 3.67 9.87
C ASP A 69 5.05 3.84 8.44
N GLY A 70 4.69 2.93 7.54
CA GLY A 70 4.88 3.06 6.10
C GLY A 70 4.53 1.78 5.33
N VAL A 71 4.78 1.78 4.01
CA VAL A 71 4.49 0.67 3.11
C VAL A 71 5.65 0.42 2.15
N ALA A 72 6.17 -0.80 2.11
CA ALA A 72 7.11 -1.26 1.10
C ALA A 72 6.37 -1.95 -0.03
N GLU A 73 6.73 -1.66 -1.29
CA GLU A 73 6.14 -2.33 -2.43
C GLU A 73 7.21 -2.71 -3.46
N LEU A 74 7.14 -3.94 -3.94
CA LEU A 74 8.07 -4.51 -4.91
C LEU A 74 7.30 -5.19 -6.03
N TRP A 75 7.75 -5.05 -7.28
CA TRP A 75 7.05 -5.56 -8.46
C TRP A 75 7.89 -6.54 -9.27
N TRP A 76 7.21 -7.53 -9.85
CA TRP A 76 7.73 -8.50 -10.82
C TRP A 76 6.79 -8.59 -12.02
N TRP A 77 7.30 -9.05 -13.17
CA TRP A 77 6.51 -9.13 -14.41
C TRP A 77 5.32 -10.06 -14.26
N SER A 78 5.56 -11.22 -13.65
CA SER A 78 4.59 -12.28 -13.44
C SER A 78 4.85 -13.03 -12.15
N GLU A 79 3.87 -13.80 -11.69
CA GLU A 79 4.01 -14.72 -10.56
C GLU A 79 5.09 -15.77 -10.82
N ALA A 80 5.19 -16.30 -12.05
CA ALA A 80 6.24 -17.24 -12.43
C ALA A 80 7.66 -16.66 -12.30
N GLU A 81 7.85 -15.38 -12.65
CA GLU A 81 9.15 -14.70 -12.49
C GLU A 81 9.49 -14.43 -11.02
N LEU A 82 8.47 -14.11 -10.21
CA LEU A 82 8.62 -13.99 -8.76
C LEU A 82 9.02 -15.35 -8.14
N GLU A 83 8.32 -16.43 -8.49
CA GLU A 83 8.63 -17.79 -8.02
C GLU A 83 10.05 -18.21 -8.40
N ALA A 84 10.45 -17.98 -9.65
CA ALA A 84 11.80 -18.26 -10.12
C ALA A 84 12.87 -17.48 -9.34
N ALA A 85 12.61 -16.19 -9.06
CA ALA A 85 13.51 -15.36 -8.28
C ALA A 85 13.65 -15.87 -6.84
N LEU A 86 12.52 -16.11 -6.15
CA LEU A 86 12.51 -16.61 -4.76
C LEU A 86 13.07 -18.04 -4.63
N GLY A 87 12.95 -18.86 -5.67
CA GLY A 87 13.47 -20.23 -5.72
C GLY A 87 14.95 -20.33 -6.05
N SER A 88 15.56 -19.27 -6.58
CA SER A 88 16.97 -19.25 -6.96
C SER A 88 17.90 -19.16 -5.73
N ALA A 89 19.12 -19.70 -5.84
CA ALA A 89 20.11 -19.60 -4.76
C ALA A 89 20.49 -18.15 -4.43
N ALA A 90 20.57 -17.29 -5.46
CA ALA A 90 20.85 -15.86 -5.30
C ALA A 90 19.69 -15.14 -4.58
N GLY A 91 18.45 -15.38 -5.00
CA GLY A 91 17.26 -14.80 -4.36
C GLY A 91 17.06 -15.28 -2.92
N GLN A 92 17.36 -16.54 -2.62
CA GLN A 92 17.34 -17.05 -1.24
C GLN A 92 18.41 -16.39 -0.36
N ALA A 93 19.64 -16.24 -0.87
CA ALA A 93 20.72 -15.56 -0.16
C ALA A 93 20.38 -14.08 0.10
N ALA A 94 19.88 -13.38 -0.92
CA ALA A 94 19.41 -12.00 -0.79
C ALA A 94 18.27 -11.89 0.22
N GLY A 95 17.26 -12.76 0.14
CA GLY A 95 16.14 -12.79 1.08
C GLY A 95 16.56 -12.99 2.54
N ALA A 96 17.56 -13.86 2.79
CA ALA A 96 18.09 -14.06 4.14
C ALA A 96 18.79 -12.80 4.67
N VAL A 97 19.60 -12.13 3.85
CA VAL A 97 20.25 -10.87 4.23
C VAL A 97 19.22 -9.78 4.53
N LEU A 98 18.21 -9.65 3.66
CA LEU A 98 17.14 -8.67 3.85
C LEU A 98 16.33 -8.95 5.11
N LEU A 99 15.99 -10.20 5.40
CA LEU A 99 15.27 -10.56 6.61
C LEU A 99 16.04 -10.20 7.89
N GLU A 100 17.36 -10.41 7.93
CA GLU A 100 18.18 -10.01 9.09
C GLU A 100 18.27 -8.49 9.27
N ASP A 101 18.26 -7.74 8.16
CA ASP A 101 18.21 -6.27 8.18
C ASP A 101 16.84 -5.75 8.62
N GLU A 102 15.75 -6.34 8.10
CA GLU A 102 14.36 -6.03 8.49
C GLU A 102 14.15 -6.16 10.01
N LYS A 103 14.71 -7.19 10.65
CA LYS A 103 14.65 -7.41 12.12
C LYS A 103 15.25 -6.26 12.95
N GLN A 104 16.09 -5.42 12.35
CA GLN A 104 16.69 -4.28 13.06
C GLN A 104 15.67 -3.18 13.33
N PHE A 105 14.71 -2.97 12.41
CA PHE A 105 13.87 -1.78 12.43
C PHE A 105 12.36 -2.03 12.24
N ILE A 106 11.95 -3.22 11.81
CA ILE A 106 10.53 -3.59 11.62
C ILE A 106 10.06 -4.47 12.77
N ASP A 107 8.84 -4.21 13.26
CA ASP A 107 8.07 -5.15 14.07
C ASP A 107 7.40 -6.17 13.14
N LEU A 108 8.15 -7.23 12.79
CA LEU A 108 7.74 -8.21 11.78
C LEU A 108 6.41 -8.91 12.10
N PRO A 109 6.14 -9.37 13.35
CA PRO A 109 4.85 -9.95 13.71
C PRO A 109 3.65 -9.03 13.44
N GLN A 110 3.82 -7.72 13.68
CA GLN A 110 2.77 -6.71 13.54
C GLN A 110 2.70 -6.06 12.16
N SER A 111 3.52 -6.53 11.20
CA SER A 111 3.61 -6.02 9.84
C SER A 111 3.07 -7.04 8.84
N PRO A 112 1.83 -6.91 8.35
CA PRO A 112 1.28 -7.84 7.38
C PRO A 112 1.85 -7.59 5.98
N LEU A 113 1.98 -8.67 5.22
CA LEU A 113 2.42 -8.64 3.83
C LEU A 113 1.58 -9.58 2.97
N TRP A 114 1.36 -9.19 1.71
CA TRP A 114 0.62 -9.98 0.75
C TRP A 114 1.04 -9.65 -0.69
N PHE A 115 0.88 -10.61 -1.59
CA PHE A 115 0.97 -10.37 -3.03
C PHE A 115 -0.36 -9.87 -3.59
N ALA A 116 -0.30 -9.02 -4.61
CA ALA A 116 -1.48 -8.36 -5.15
C ALA A 116 -1.37 -8.03 -6.65
N TYR A 117 -2.51 -7.74 -7.27
CA TYR A 117 -2.66 -7.25 -8.64
C TYR A 117 -3.32 -5.87 -8.66
N GLU A 118 -2.83 -4.98 -9.52
CA GLU A 118 -3.35 -3.62 -9.67
C GLU A 118 -4.46 -3.54 -10.73
N TYR A 119 -5.53 -2.83 -10.41
CA TYR A 119 -6.67 -2.54 -11.28
C TYR A 119 -6.87 -1.02 -11.31
N PRO A 120 -6.18 -0.31 -12.23
CA PRO A 120 -6.29 1.13 -12.34
C PRO A 120 -7.71 1.57 -12.66
N GLN A 121 -8.22 2.58 -11.94
CA GLN A 121 -9.54 3.18 -12.19
C GLN A 121 -9.41 4.58 -12.78
N VAL A 122 -8.45 5.36 -12.28
CA VAL A 122 -8.06 6.68 -12.78
C VAL A 122 -6.55 6.63 -12.96
N ASN A 123 -6.06 6.69 -14.20
CA ASN A 123 -4.64 6.52 -14.48
C ASN A 123 -4.19 7.55 -15.52
N PRO A 124 -3.39 8.55 -15.14
CA PRO A 124 -2.94 9.57 -16.06
C PRO A 124 -1.86 9.02 -17.00
N ALA A 125 -1.84 9.55 -18.22
CA ALA A 125 -0.77 9.31 -19.19
C ALA A 125 0.04 10.60 -19.40
N PRO A 126 1.38 10.60 -19.22
CA PRO A 126 2.21 9.46 -18.79
C PRO A 126 2.01 9.11 -17.29
N GLU A 127 2.31 7.86 -16.90
CA GLU A 127 2.21 7.36 -15.52
C GLU A 127 3.36 7.88 -14.63
N ASN A 128 3.46 9.19 -14.44
CA ASN A 128 4.56 9.83 -13.73
C ASN A 128 4.14 10.55 -12.43
N VAL A 129 2.92 10.32 -11.95
CA VAL A 129 2.44 10.88 -10.68
C VAL A 129 3.13 10.18 -9.52
N VAL A 130 3.85 10.96 -8.70
CA VAL A 130 4.58 10.48 -7.53
C VAL A 130 4.44 11.50 -6.40
N ALA A 131 4.08 11.02 -5.21
CA ALA A 131 3.98 11.78 -3.96
C ALA A 131 5.36 12.10 -3.37
N ARG A 132 6.18 12.87 -4.09
CA ARG A 132 7.53 13.23 -3.64
C ARG A 132 7.47 14.06 -2.36
N VAL A 133 8.46 13.90 -1.48
CA VAL A 133 8.56 14.64 -0.19
C VAL A 133 8.33 16.14 -0.34
N LYS A 134 8.95 16.78 -1.35
CA LYS A 134 8.85 18.23 -1.58
C LYS A 134 7.64 18.67 -2.41
N SER A 135 6.80 17.74 -2.86
CA SER A 135 5.60 18.07 -3.63
C SER A 135 4.39 18.24 -2.72
N ASN A 136 3.33 18.87 -3.23
CA ASN A 136 2.02 18.90 -2.55
C ASN A 136 1.23 17.60 -2.71
N VAL A 137 1.71 16.68 -3.56
CA VAL A 137 1.06 15.39 -3.80
C VAL A 137 1.32 14.46 -2.63
N VAL A 138 0.27 13.85 -2.09
CA VAL A 138 0.35 12.76 -1.14
C VAL A 138 -0.24 11.50 -1.75
N ARG A 139 0.29 10.36 -1.32
CA ARG A 139 -0.28 9.06 -1.65
C ARG A 139 -1.18 8.64 -0.49
N VAL A 140 -2.41 8.27 -0.81
CA VAL A 140 -3.32 7.52 0.04
C VAL A 140 -3.00 6.04 -0.12
N PHE A 141 -2.87 5.35 1.00
CA PHE A 141 -2.86 3.90 1.08
C PHE A 141 -3.95 3.49 2.07
N PHE A 142 -5.00 2.85 1.54
CA PHE A 142 -6.17 2.44 2.31
C PHE A 142 -6.35 0.92 2.21
N PRO A 143 -5.65 0.14 3.06
CA PRO A 143 -5.84 -1.28 3.18
C PRO A 143 -7.16 -1.56 3.88
N LEU A 144 -7.94 -2.47 3.29
CA LEU A 144 -9.31 -2.73 3.72
C LEU A 144 -9.54 -4.21 3.96
N ARG A 145 -10.21 -4.51 5.07
CA ARG A 145 -10.86 -5.79 5.31
C ARG A 145 -12.33 -5.63 5.01
N HIS A 146 -12.94 -6.66 4.45
CA HIS A 146 -14.36 -6.61 4.14
C HIS A 146 -15.20 -6.92 5.37
N LYS A 147 -16.45 -6.46 5.33
CA LYS A 147 -17.48 -6.83 6.29
C LYS A 147 -17.64 -8.33 6.43
N GLN A 148 -17.89 -8.80 7.65
CA GLN A 148 -18.03 -10.22 7.97
C GLN A 148 -19.24 -10.87 7.28
N GLU A 149 -20.27 -10.09 6.92
CA GLU A 149 -21.45 -10.60 6.21
C GLU A 149 -21.19 -10.88 4.72
N LEU A 150 -20.07 -10.38 4.19
CA LEU A 150 -19.67 -10.60 2.80
C LEU A 150 -18.59 -11.68 2.75
N SER A 151 -18.68 -12.57 1.76
CA SER A 151 -17.52 -13.36 1.35
C SER A 151 -16.48 -12.47 0.67
N GLU A 152 -15.23 -12.94 0.64
CA GLU A 152 -14.14 -12.25 -0.06
C GLU A 152 -14.51 -11.95 -1.52
N GLU A 153 -15.07 -12.94 -2.22
CA GLU A 153 -15.48 -12.82 -3.62
C GLU A 153 -16.56 -11.74 -3.81
N GLN A 154 -17.58 -11.71 -2.94
CA GLN A 154 -18.63 -10.69 -3.00
C GLN A 154 -18.07 -9.28 -2.76
N ALA A 155 -17.18 -9.12 -1.78
CA ALA A 155 -16.56 -7.83 -1.47
C ALA A 155 -15.69 -7.34 -2.62
N ARG A 156 -14.86 -8.21 -3.23
CA ARG A 156 -14.03 -7.86 -4.40
C ARG A 156 -14.88 -7.50 -5.59
N HIS A 157 -15.94 -8.28 -5.84
CA HIS A 157 -16.88 -8.01 -6.91
C HIS A 157 -17.51 -6.64 -6.72
N TYR A 158 -18.07 -6.36 -5.53
CA TYR A 158 -18.66 -5.06 -5.21
C TYR A 158 -17.65 -3.92 -5.39
N TRP A 159 -16.44 -4.08 -4.87
CA TRP A 159 -15.39 -3.07 -4.96
C TRP A 159 -15.05 -2.74 -6.43
N LEU A 160 -14.94 -3.75 -7.30
CA LEU A 160 -14.66 -3.54 -8.73
C LEU A 160 -15.86 -2.97 -9.50
N THR A 161 -17.06 -3.49 -9.26
CA THR A 161 -18.23 -3.25 -10.13
C THR A 161 -19.15 -2.14 -9.65
N HIS A 162 -19.06 -1.72 -8.39
CA HIS A 162 -19.89 -0.65 -7.81
C HIS A 162 -19.02 0.52 -7.36
N HIS A 163 -18.08 0.28 -6.44
CA HIS A 163 -17.22 1.34 -5.91
C HIS A 163 -16.29 1.93 -6.97
N GLY A 164 -15.68 1.10 -7.82
CA GLY A 164 -14.82 1.53 -8.93
C GLY A 164 -15.48 2.56 -9.86
N PRO A 165 -16.69 2.30 -10.39
CA PRO A 165 -17.48 3.30 -11.13
C PRO A 165 -17.74 4.60 -10.36
N ILE A 166 -18.07 4.54 -9.06
CA ILE A 166 -18.28 5.73 -8.23
C ILE A 166 -17.00 6.58 -8.21
N VAL A 167 -15.84 5.96 -7.95
CA VAL A 167 -14.52 6.61 -8.01
C VAL A 167 -14.27 7.31 -9.34
N ARG A 168 -14.49 6.61 -10.45
CA ARG A 168 -14.30 7.20 -11.79
C ARG A 168 -15.23 8.37 -12.06
N SER A 169 -16.50 8.27 -11.64
CA SER A 169 -17.52 9.31 -11.86
C SER A 169 -17.24 10.61 -11.09
N HIS A 170 -16.47 10.52 -10.00
CA HIS A 170 -16.20 11.63 -9.11
C HIS A 170 -14.74 12.13 -9.17
N ALA A 171 -13.87 11.45 -9.92
CA ALA A 171 -12.44 11.74 -9.96
C ALA A 171 -12.11 13.19 -10.35
N GLU A 172 -12.85 13.78 -11.29
CA GLU A 172 -12.67 15.18 -11.71
C GLU A 172 -13.07 16.13 -10.58
N ALA A 173 -14.26 15.92 -9.98
CA ALA A 173 -14.77 16.73 -8.89
C ALA A 173 -13.85 16.70 -7.66
N THR A 174 -13.27 15.55 -7.34
CA THR A 174 -12.33 15.38 -6.22
C THR A 174 -10.88 15.67 -6.58
N ARG A 175 -10.58 15.97 -7.85
CA ARG A 175 -9.23 16.19 -8.39
C ARG A 175 -8.26 15.06 -8.06
N THR A 176 -8.76 13.82 -8.11
CA THR A 176 -7.95 12.62 -7.90
C THR A 176 -7.00 12.46 -9.10
N LEU A 177 -5.69 12.54 -8.86
CA LEU A 177 -4.67 12.47 -9.92
C LEU A 177 -4.50 11.05 -10.47
N CYS A 178 -4.57 10.07 -9.58
CA CYS A 178 -4.48 8.65 -9.88
C CYS A 178 -5.26 7.89 -8.81
N TYR A 179 -5.94 6.80 -9.20
CA TYR A 179 -6.57 5.86 -8.28
C TYR A 179 -6.43 4.44 -8.80
N ARG A 180 -6.02 3.54 -7.92
CA ARG A 180 -5.86 2.11 -8.18
C ARG A 180 -6.58 1.31 -7.12
N GLN A 181 -7.38 0.32 -7.55
CA GLN A 181 -7.78 -0.75 -6.65
C GLN A 181 -6.71 -1.83 -6.74
N VAL A 182 -6.23 -2.30 -5.60
CA VAL A 182 -5.20 -3.31 -5.58
C VAL A 182 -5.70 -4.47 -4.77
N HIS A 183 -5.92 -5.59 -5.46
CA HIS A 183 -6.58 -6.74 -4.88
C HIS A 183 -5.54 -7.80 -4.55
N ARG A 184 -5.62 -8.39 -3.35
CA ARG A 184 -4.76 -9.50 -2.95
C ARG A 184 -4.85 -10.63 -3.99
N ALA A 185 -3.71 -11.24 -4.31
CA ALA A 185 -3.61 -12.29 -5.31
C ALA A 185 -4.06 -13.66 -4.78
N ASN A 186 -4.11 -13.82 -3.45
CA ASN A 186 -4.30 -15.10 -2.76
C ASN A 186 -3.24 -16.12 -3.21
N SER A 187 -1.99 -15.64 -3.34
CA SER A 187 -0.88 -16.47 -3.80
C SER A 187 -0.45 -17.41 -2.69
N VAL A 188 -0.08 -18.64 -3.05
CA VAL A 188 0.50 -19.59 -2.09
C VAL A 188 1.82 -19.10 -1.48
N LEU A 189 2.48 -18.15 -2.15
CA LEU A 189 3.72 -17.51 -1.68
C LEU A 189 3.50 -16.61 -0.46
N ASP A 190 2.27 -16.14 -0.23
CA ASP A 190 1.92 -15.30 0.94
C ASP A 190 2.32 -16.02 2.24
N ALA A 191 1.87 -17.26 2.40
CA ALA A 191 2.08 -18.05 3.61
C ALA A 191 3.57 -18.32 3.88
N GLN A 192 4.37 -18.54 2.84
CA GLN A 192 5.80 -18.77 2.98
C GLN A 192 6.52 -17.51 3.51
N LEU A 193 6.26 -16.34 2.92
CA LEU A 193 6.91 -15.09 3.34
C LEU A 193 6.44 -14.65 4.73
N GLN A 194 5.16 -14.84 5.04
CA GLN A 194 4.60 -14.56 6.36
C GLN A 194 5.24 -15.45 7.45
N ALA A 195 5.38 -16.75 7.18
CA ALA A 195 6.02 -17.68 8.11
C ALA A 195 7.49 -17.33 8.38
N GLN A 196 8.26 -16.92 7.37
CA GLN A 196 9.65 -16.49 7.53
C GLN A 196 9.80 -15.26 8.44
N ARG A 197 8.80 -14.38 8.44
CA ARG A 197 8.78 -13.14 9.24
C ARG A 197 8.03 -13.31 10.56
N GLY A 198 7.38 -14.44 10.79
CA GLY A 198 6.52 -14.66 11.96
C GLY A 198 5.35 -13.68 11.99
N THR A 199 4.81 -13.29 10.84
CA THR A 199 3.67 -12.37 10.75
C THR A 199 2.45 -12.95 11.46
N GLU A 200 1.89 -12.18 12.40
CA GLU A 200 0.72 -12.56 13.21
C GLU A 200 -0.56 -11.84 12.79
N VAL A 201 -0.41 -10.67 12.16
CA VAL A 201 -1.54 -9.86 11.71
C VAL A 201 -2.09 -10.41 10.39
N GLU A 202 -3.41 -10.60 10.36
CA GLU A 202 -4.13 -11.03 9.16
C GLU A 202 -3.91 -10.06 7.99
N SER A 203 -3.65 -10.60 6.80
CA SER A 203 -3.56 -9.82 5.58
C SER A 203 -4.91 -9.20 5.19
N TYR A 204 -4.84 -8.06 4.50
CA TYR A 204 -6.03 -7.36 4.00
C TYR A 204 -6.62 -8.03 2.74
N LEU A 205 -7.84 -7.64 2.36
CA LEU A 205 -8.44 -7.99 1.06
C LEU A 205 -7.59 -7.48 -0.11
N GLY A 206 -6.88 -6.39 0.16
CA GLY A 206 -6.23 -5.52 -0.78
C GLY A 206 -6.21 -4.12 -0.21
N HIS A 207 -5.96 -3.14 -1.06
CA HIS A 207 -5.99 -1.73 -0.67
C HIS A 207 -6.32 -0.81 -1.84
N ALA A 208 -6.98 0.30 -1.54
CA ALA A 208 -7.11 1.41 -2.47
C ALA A 208 -5.86 2.30 -2.38
N GLU A 209 -5.41 2.78 -3.53
CA GLU A 209 -4.38 3.81 -3.62
C GLU A 209 -4.94 5.00 -4.36
N ALA A 210 -4.64 6.19 -3.87
CA ALA A 210 -4.95 7.41 -4.59
C ALA A 210 -3.81 8.42 -4.46
N TRP A 211 -3.60 9.23 -5.49
CA TRP A 211 -2.70 10.37 -5.43
C TRP A 211 -3.52 11.64 -5.51
N VAL A 212 -3.32 12.53 -4.54
CA VAL A 212 -4.07 13.78 -4.43
C VAL A 212 -3.11 14.94 -4.20
N ASP A 213 -3.33 16.06 -4.89
CA ASP A 213 -2.60 17.30 -4.65
C ASP A 213 -3.29 18.11 -3.54
N ARG A 214 -2.70 18.14 -2.35
CA ARG A 214 -3.25 18.91 -1.21
C ARG A 214 -3.25 20.42 -1.46
N GLY A 215 -2.34 20.92 -2.29
CA GLY A 215 -2.29 22.34 -2.68
C GLY A 215 -3.44 22.74 -3.60
N GLN A 216 -4.11 21.76 -4.22
CA GLN A 216 -5.24 21.97 -5.12
C GLN A 216 -6.53 21.29 -4.64
N ALA A 217 -6.61 20.96 -3.35
CA ALA A 217 -7.76 20.29 -2.75
C ALA A 217 -9.06 21.05 -3.06
N PRO A 218 -10.06 20.41 -3.69
CA PRO A 218 -11.29 21.08 -4.09
C PRO A 218 -12.14 21.45 -2.87
N ARG A 219 -12.76 22.63 -2.92
CA ARG A 219 -13.63 23.17 -1.86
C ARG A 219 -15.08 23.35 -2.31
N THR A 220 -15.42 22.79 -3.47
CA THR A 220 -16.76 22.92 -4.08
C THR A 220 -17.78 22.04 -3.36
N GLU A 221 -19.07 22.41 -3.48
CA GLU A 221 -20.17 21.57 -2.98
C GLU A 221 -20.18 20.19 -3.64
N GLU A 222 -19.86 20.15 -4.93
CA GLU A 222 -19.74 18.92 -5.70
C GLU A 222 -18.66 17.99 -5.13
N ALA A 223 -17.47 18.51 -4.83
CA ALA A 223 -16.40 17.72 -4.25
C ALA A 223 -16.76 17.18 -2.85
N ARG A 224 -17.49 17.96 -2.05
CA ARG A 224 -17.97 17.51 -0.74
C ARG A 224 -18.98 16.38 -0.87
N ARG A 225 -19.94 16.50 -1.79
CA ARG A 225 -20.93 15.44 -2.08
C ARG A 225 -20.26 14.18 -2.63
N ALA A 226 -19.28 14.33 -3.52
CA ALA A 226 -18.48 13.22 -4.03
C ALA A 226 -17.73 12.48 -2.91
N ASN A 227 -17.07 13.21 -2.00
CA ASN A 227 -16.40 12.59 -0.85
C ASN A 227 -17.38 11.89 0.10
N ALA A 228 -18.55 12.48 0.34
CA ALA A 228 -19.59 11.84 1.15
C ALA A 228 -20.10 10.54 0.51
N ALA A 229 -20.32 10.54 -0.82
CA ALA A 229 -20.73 9.35 -1.56
C ALA A 229 -19.67 8.24 -1.51
N PHE A 230 -18.37 8.59 -1.55
CA PHE A 230 -17.29 7.61 -1.34
C PHE A 230 -17.37 6.97 0.03
N ILE A 231 -17.45 7.77 1.09
CA ILE A 231 -17.45 7.26 2.46
C ILE A 231 -18.71 6.42 2.70
N GLU A 232 -19.88 6.87 2.23
CA GLU A 232 -21.12 6.11 2.34
C GLU A 232 -21.02 4.76 1.63
N ASP A 233 -20.47 4.72 0.42
CA ASP A 233 -20.31 3.47 -0.33
C ASP A 233 -19.25 2.54 0.28
N GLU A 234 -18.13 3.08 0.78
CA GLU A 234 -17.11 2.33 1.50
C GLU A 234 -17.73 1.54 2.67
N HIS A 235 -18.68 2.13 3.40
CA HIS A 235 -19.39 1.46 4.49
C HIS A 235 -20.31 0.33 4.05
N ASN A 236 -20.54 0.10 2.75
CA ASN A 236 -21.32 -1.04 2.29
C ASN A 236 -20.51 -2.35 2.29
N PHE A 237 -19.19 -2.28 2.13
CA PHE A 237 -18.34 -3.47 1.97
C PHE A 237 -17.10 -3.50 2.85
N ILE A 238 -16.64 -2.36 3.39
CA ILE A 238 -15.47 -2.26 4.26
C ILE A 238 -15.87 -2.42 5.72
N ASP A 239 -15.10 -3.23 6.45
CA ASP A 239 -15.08 -3.27 7.91
C ASP A 239 -14.11 -2.18 8.40
N MET A 240 -14.64 -0.99 8.73
CA MET A 240 -13.81 0.17 9.09
C MET A 240 -12.96 -0.09 10.35
N GLN A 241 -13.51 -0.77 11.35
CA GLN A 241 -12.82 -1.08 12.60
C GLN A 241 -11.62 -2.01 12.42
N ARG A 242 -11.66 -2.84 11.37
CA ARG A 242 -10.57 -3.74 10.97
C ARG A 242 -9.83 -3.26 9.73
N SER A 243 -9.95 -1.99 9.39
CA SER A 243 -9.26 -1.35 8.28
C SER A 243 -8.47 -0.16 8.78
N THR A 244 -7.58 0.37 7.95
CA THR A 244 -6.85 1.59 8.30
C THR A 244 -6.59 2.45 7.08
N PHE A 245 -6.08 3.66 7.29
CA PHE A 245 -5.88 4.64 6.25
C PHE A 245 -4.60 5.42 6.57
N LEU A 246 -3.74 5.61 5.57
CA LEU A 246 -2.57 6.48 5.73
C LEU A 246 -2.31 7.34 4.50
N PHE A 247 -1.81 8.53 4.76
CA PHE A 247 -1.14 9.38 3.82
C PHE A 247 0.37 9.21 3.94
N GLY A 248 1.05 9.14 2.80
CA GLY A 248 2.50 9.01 2.78
C GLY A 248 3.18 9.75 1.63
N LYS A 249 4.51 9.79 1.75
CA LYS A 249 5.45 10.29 0.73
C LYS A 249 6.29 9.15 0.19
N GLU A 250 6.57 9.20 -1.12
CA GLU A 250 7.22 8.13 -1.84
C GLU A 250 8.73 8.34 -2.01
N HIS A 251 9.46 7.25 -1.89
CA HIS A 251 10.87 7.08 -2.24
C HIS A 251 11.00 5.91 -3.22
N THR A 252 11.42 6.19 -4.44
CA THR A 252 11.66 5.17 -5.47
C THR A 252 13.14 4.80 -5.50
N PHE A 253 13.44 3.52 -5.34
CA PHE A 253 14.81 2.99 -5.35
C PHE A 253 15.13 2.23 -6.63
N ILE A 254 14.13 1.56 -7.19
CA ILE A 254 14.22 0.84 -8.46
C ILE A 254 13.00 1.24 -9.29
N ASP A 255 13.21 1.58 -10.57
CA ASP A 255 12.14 1.71 -11.56
C ASP A 255 12.69 1.33 -12.94
N ARG A 256 12.36 0.12 -13.39
CA ARG A 256 12.80 -0.47 -14.67
C ARG A 256 11.64 -0.61 -15.68
N ARG A 257 10.55 0.13 -15.46
CA ARG A 257 9.33 0.11 -16.29
C ARG A 257 9.44 1.05 -17.49
#